data_AF-A0A1D6JMF8-F1
#
_entry.id   AF-A0A1D6JMF8-F1
#
_cell.length_a   1.000
_cell.length_b   1.000
_cell.length_c   1.000
_cell.angle_alpha   90.00
_cell.angle_beta   90.00
_cell.angle_gamma   90.00
#
_symmetry.space_group_name_H-M   'P 1'
#
loop_
_entity.id
_entity.type
_entity.pdbx_description
1 polymer ?
#
loop_
_entity_poly.entity_id
_entity_poly.type
_entity_poly.pdbx_seq_one_letter_code
_entity_poly.pdbx_strand_id
1 'polypeptide(L)'
;MLQSKSFVKKTKQGRIQKVVREHYLRDDIYCGFVPCTACAAAAERKLGAAAAAILVVDTNVVLHQIDLLENPAIEDVVLLSVVLDEVKNKNLSVFNRIKALCINKARRFYVFANEQHRDTYVKDMVGESSNDRNDRAIRVAARWYQSHLGESVKVLLITNDRDNKRKAIEEGLNAETVESYVRSLAQPGLLDLVVVPTSGDVSMEDVDDHRPSKKKVIYNEHKPMSEITSGLRCGIYHQGKLRVNRYNPFEAYVGSESIGDEIVIRGRSNMNRAFDGDIVAVELLPQDQWHESKSFIADDDEEEEEDVHLVPNSADDAPRNTNSTQSTVGSSAPSISSRPVGRVMGIIKRNWNSYCGSLQPMPMPAGSGGVAHALFVSKDRRVPKIRIQTRQLENLVNKRIVVAVDSWDVLSRYPSGHYVRTIGDIGDKETETEVVLIENDINTRPFSTQVLACLPPLPWTLSPEDLANPNRQDLRQVRVFSVDPPGCRDIDDALHCTLLPNGNFEVGVRILEQFLLQILLFSSNLQANFSCFLSW
;
A
#
# COMPACT_ATOMS: atom_id res chain seq x y z
N MET A 1 24.66 28.49 6.29
CA MET A 1 25.64 28.51 5.17
C MET A 1 24.92 28.21 3.86
N LEU A 2 25.23 28.91 2.76
CA LEU A 2 24.56 28.70 1.46
C LEU A 2 25.40 27.80 0.55
N GLN A 3 24.76 26.85 -0.13
CA GLN A 3 25.35 26.04 -1.19
C GLN A 3 24.45 26.09 -2.45
N SER A 4 25.03 25.98 -3.64
CA SER A 4 24.27 25.85 -4.88
C SER A 4 24.28 24.40 -5.35
N LYS A 5 23.10 23.77 -5.45
CA LYS A 5 22.94 22.42 -6.02
C LYS A 5 22.45 22.55 -7.46
N SER A 6 23.17 21.97 -8.42
CA SER A 6 22.76 21.95 -9.82
C SER A 6 22.53 20.53 -10.31
N PHE A 7 21.41 20.27 -10.96
CA PHE A 7 21.10 18.98 -11.56
C PHE A 7 20.43 19.16 -12.93
N VAL A 8 20.48 18.11 -13.75
CA VAL A 8 19.89 18.11 -15.08
C VAL A 8 18.57 17.35 -15.04
N LYS A 9 17.51 17.95 -15.58
CA LYS A 9 16.17 17.35 -15.66
C LYS A 9 15.71 17.30 -17.11
N LYS A 10 15.17 16.16 -17.54
CA LYS A 10 14.44 16.03 -18.79
C LYS A 10 12.99 16.45 -18.59
N THR A 11 12.48 17.38 -19.41
CA THR A 11 11.09 17.82 -19.36
C THR A 11 10.17 16.79 -20.02
N LYS A 12 8.85 16.90 -19.82
CA LYS A 12 7.85 16.03 -20.47
C LYS A 12 7.94 16.06 -22.00
N GLN A 13 8.42 17.18 -22.57
CA GLN A 13 8.64 17.36 -24.01
C GLN A 13 10.03 16.88 -24.47
N GLY A 14 10.80 16.22 -23.61
CA GLY A 14 12.11 15.66 -23.94
C GLY A 14 13.28 16.65 -23.94
N ARG A 15 13.05 17.94 -23.65
CA ARG A 15 14.13 18.93 -23.54
C ARG A 15 14.93 18.73 -22.26
N ILE A 16 16.24 18.89 -22.35
CA ILE A 16 17.16 18.81 -21.21
C ILE A 16 17.33 20.20 -20.61
N GLN A 17 17.01 20.37 -19.32
CA GLN A 17 17.13 21.64 -18.61
C GLN A 17 18.07 21.49 -17.41
N LYS A 18 19.05 22.38 -17.28
CA LYS A 18 19.86 22.52 -16.06
C LYS A 18 19.07 23.34 -15.04
N VAL A 19 18.83 22.77 -13.88
CA VAL A 19 18.15 23.41 -12.76
C VAL A 19 19.20 23.70 -11.69
N VAL A 20 19.28 24.96 -11.26
CA VAL A 20 20.12 25.39 -10.14
C VAL A 20 19.20 25.77 -8.99
N ARG A 21 19.45 25.22 -7.80
CA ARG A 21 18.71 25.53 -6.58
C ARG A 21 19.68 25.95 -5.49
N GLU A 22 19.26 26.96 -4.73
CA GLU A 22 19.89 27.32 -3.48
C GLU A 22 19.57 26.27 -2.41
N HIS A 23 20.57 25.89 -1.64
CA HIS A 23 20.50 24.90 -0.59
C HIS A 23 21.08 25.47 0.70
N TYR A 24 20.20 25.71 1.67
CA TYR A 24 20.54 26.36 2.93
C TYR A 24 20.91 25.32 3.99
N LEU A 25 22.14 25.43 4.50
CA LEU A 25 22.63 24.63 5.62
C LEU A 25 22.45 25.38 6.94
N ARG A 26 21.82 24.69 7.88
CA ARG A 26 21.36 25.14 9.18
C ARG A 26 22.10 24.42 10.31
N ASP A 27 22.21 25.07 11.44
CA ASP A 27 22.78 24.58 12.70
C ASP A 27 21.74 24.48 13.83
N ASP A 28 20.50 24.92 13.57
CA ASP A 28 19.36 24.87 14.50
C ASP A 28 18.46 23.65 14.28
N ILE A 29 19.00 22.57 13.71
CA ILE A 29 18.28 21.31 13.50
C ILE A 29 18.56 20.37 14.67
N TYR A 30 17.49 19.97 15.38
CA TYR A 30 17.57 19.18 16.59
C TYR A 30 17.68 17.67 16.31
N CYS A 31 18.27 16.91 17.23
CA CYS A 31 18.42 15.47 17.11
C CYS A 31 17.15 14.65 17.46
N GLY A 32 16.16 15.26 18.11
CA GLY A 32 14.90 14.61 18.49
C GLY A 32 14.97 13.74 19.76
N PHE A 33 16.15 13.63 20.38
CA PHE A 33 16.38 12.86 21.61
C PHE A 33 15.97 13.63 22.86
N VAL A 34 15.04 13.07 23.65
CA VAL A 34 14.45 13.75 24.81
C VAL A 34 15.50 14.24 25.83
N PRO A 35 16.49 13.44 26.24
CA PRO A 35 17.54 13.86 27.19
C PRO A 35 18.63 14.77 26.61
N CYS A 36 18.60 15.13 25.32
CA CYS A 36 19.69 15.92 24.74
C CYS A 36 19.76 17.32 25.36
N THR A 37 20.94 17.66 25.87
CA THR A 37 21.24 18.98 26.46
C THR A 37 21.96 19.92 25.49
N ALA A 38 22.56 19.40 24.41
CA ALA A 38 23.27 20.18 23.41
C ALA A 38 22.32 20.88 22.40
N CYS A 39 21.17 20.28 22.13
CA CYS A 39 20.12 20.85 21.26
C CYS A 39 19.22 21.82 22.03
N ALA A 40 18.85 22.96 21.44
CA ALA A 40 17.96 23.93 22.09
C ALA A 40 16.58 23.32 22.45
N ALA A 41 15.95 23.86 23.48
CA ALA A 41 14.80 23.26 24.18
C ALA A 41 13.44 23.34 23.43
N ALA A 42 13.40 23.87 22.21
CA ALA A 42 12.15 24.41 21.64
C ALA A 42 11.41 23.53 20.59
N ALA A 43 11.82 22.29 20.35
CA ALA A 43 11.17 21.44 19.33
C ALA A 43 10.78 20.05 19.82
N GLU A 44 9.76 19.49 19.17
CA GLU A 44 9.13 18.18 19.40
C GLU A 44 10.18 17.05 19.49
N ARG A 45 10.50 16.63 20.72
CA ARG A 45 11.39 15.49 20.99
C ARG A 45 10.54 14.23 21.05
N LYS A 46 10.86 13.24 20.21
CA LYS A 46 10.08 11.98 20.09
C LYS A 46 10.85 10.74 20.52
N LEU A 47 12.18 10.77 20.46
CA LEU A 47 13.01 9.61 20.82
C LEU A 47 13.13 9.53 22.34
N GLY A 48 12.84 8.36 22.90
CA GLY A 48 12.66 8.19 24.33
C GLY A 48 13.95 8.24 25.14
N ALA A 49 13.84 8.63 26.40
CA ALA A 49 14.98 8.77 27.31
C ALA A 49 15.63 7.44 27.72
N ALA A 50 14.86 6.34 27.68
CA ALA A 50 15.31 4.99 28.02
C ALA A 50 15.62 4.14 26.77
N ALA A 51 15.83 4.77 25.62
CA ALA A 51 16.15 4.05 24.38
C ALA A 51 17.47 3.29 24.54
N ALA A 52 17.42 1.95 24.50
CA ALA A 52 18.61 1.11 24.54
C ALA A 52 19.47 1.30 23.27
N ALA A 53 18.83 1.58 22.13
CA ALA A 53 19.47 1.97 20.90
C ALA A 53 18.57 2.93 20.11
N ILE A 54 19.18 3.82 19.33
CA ILE A 54 18.48 4.62 18.31
C ILE A 54 18.76 4.01 16.94
N LEU A 55 17.70 3.73 16.21
CA LEU A 55 17.78 3.09 14.90
C LEU A 55 17.85 4.14 13.80
N VAL A 56 18.93 4.17 13.03
CA VAL A 56 18.99 4.93 11.78
C VAL A 56 18.71 3.95 10.65
N VAL A 57 17.60 4.15 9.95
CA VAL A 57 17.16 3.21 8.91
C VAL A 57 17.55 3.67 7.51
N ASP A 58 17.95 2.73 6.68
CA ASP A 58 18.26 2.90 5.27
C ASP A 58 16.99 2.88 4.39
N THR A 59 17.07 3.44 3.18
CA THR A 59 15.98 3.51 2.20
C THR A 59 15.40 2.13 1.88
N ASN A 60 16.25 1.13 1.63
CA ASN A 60 15.78 -0.22 1.27
C ASN A 60 15.03 -0.89 2.42
N VAL A 61 15.36 -0.56 3.68
CA VAL A 61 14.65 -1.06 4.85
C VAL A 61 13.24 -0.47 4.89
N VAL A 62 13.10 0.84 4.69
CA VAL A 62 11.78 1.48 4.67
C VAL A 62 10.91 0.96 3.52
N LEU A 63 11.51 0.74 2.34
CA LEU A 63 10.78 0.25 1.16
C LEU A 63 10.26 -1.18 1.29
N HIS A 64 11.06 -2.07 1.90
CA HIS A 64 10.79 -3.50 1.91
C HIS A 64 10.32 -4.03 3.26
N GLN A 65 10.41 -3.27 4.34
CA GLN A 65 10.11 -3.72 5.70
C GLN A 65 9.15 -2.77 6.42
N ILE A 66 8.28 -2.07 5.68
CA ILE A 66 7.35 -1.10 6.26
C ILE A 66 6.39 -1.75 7.26
N ASP A 67 5.94 -2.99 7.00
CA ASP A 67 5.06 -3.74 7.90
C ASP A 67 5.74 -4.08 9.23
N LEU A 68 7.04 -4.39 9.20
CA LEU A 68 7.86 -4.52 10.41
C LEU A 68 7.99 -3.18 11.16
N LEU A 69 8.23 -2.07 10.45
CA LEU A 69 8.36 -0.74 11.06
C LEU A 69 7.03 -0.25 11.69
N GLU A 70 5.88 -0.70 11.19
CA GLU A 70 4.58 -0.41 11.78
C GLU A 70 4.33 -1.21 13.07
N ASN A 71 5.06 -2.30 13.31
CA ASN A 71 4.92 -3.10 14.52
C ASN A 71 5.33 -2.29 15.77
N PRO A 72 4.52 -2.28 16.86
CA PRO A 72 4.85 -1.57 18.11
C PRO A 72 6.17 -1.97 18.77
N ALA A 73 6.72 -3.15 18.47
CA ALA A 73 8.03 -3.57 18.98
C ALA A 73 9.18 -2.71 18.44
N ILE A 74 8.99 -2.00 17.32
CA ILE A 74 10.02 -1.14 16.72
C ILE A 74 9.76 0.32 17.09
N GLU A 75 10.61 0.85 17.97
CA GLU A 75 10.55 2.22 18.48
C GLU A 75 11.93 2.89 18.39
N ASP A 76 11.99 4.20 18.67
CA ASP A 76 13.20 5.03 18.63
C ASP A 76 13.91 5.04 17.26
N VAL A 77 13.13 5.26 16.19
CA VAL A 77 13.59 5.28 14.81
C VAL A 77 13.84 6.71 14.33
N VAL A 78 15.03 6.94 13.77
CA VAL A 78 15.42 8.16 13.06
C VAL A 78 15.32 7.93 11.55
N LEU A 79 14.46 8.71 10.91
CA LEU A 79 14.30 8.76 9.46
C LEU A 79 15.00 9.99 8.92
N LEU A 80 15.96 9.78 8.02
CA LEU A 80 16.69 10.88 7.39
C LEU A 80 15.88 11.48 6.24
N SER A 81 15.99 12.79 6.03
CA SER A 81 15.34 13.48 4.91
C SER A 81 15.70 12.88 3.54
N VAL A 82 16.96 12.47 3.36
CA VAL A 82 17.41 11.79 2.12
C VAL A 82 16.67 10.47 1.89
N VAL A 83 16.44 9.70 2.95
CA VAL A 83 15.70 8.43 2.91
C VAL A 83 14.24 8.68 2.55
N LEU A 84 13.60 9.65 3.21
CA LEU A 84 12.19 9.99 2.93
C LEU A 84 11.97 10.49 1.50
N ASP A 85 12.87 11.33 0.97
CA ASP A 85 12.80 11.82 -0.40
C ASP A 85 12.98 10.68 -1.41
N GLU A 86 13.89 9.74 -1.14
CA GLU A 86 14.10 8.58 -1.99
C GLU A 86 12.90 7.63 -1.98
N VAL A 87 12.35 7.34 -0.79
CA VAL A 87 11.13 6.53 -0.62
C VAL A 87 9.96 7.20 -1.36
N LYS A 88 9.77 8.52 -1.23
CA LYS A 88 8.71 9.26 -1.94
C LYS A 88 8.80 9.12 -3.45
N ASN A 89 10.02 9.15 -3.99
CA ASN A 89 10.26 9.03 -5.43
C ASN A 89 10.10 7.60 -5.94
N LYS A 90 10.41 6.59 -5.10
CA LYS A 90 10.31 5.16 -5.46
C LYS A 90 8.92 4.58 -5.23
N ASN A 91 8.29 4.84 -4.07
CA ASN A 91 6.98 4.31 -3.70
C ASN A 91 6.20 5.29 -2.80
N LEU A 92 5.25 6.02 -3.40
CA LEU A 92 4.44 7.01 -2.70
C LEU A 92 3.51 6.39 -1.63
N SER A 93 3.06 5.15 -1.82
CA SER A 93 2.22 4.46 -0.83
C SER A 93 3.00 4.22 0.47
N VAL A 94 4.21 3.66 0.35
CA VAL A 94 5.12 3.47 1.50
C VAL A 94 5.48 4.80 2.15
N PHE A 95 5.73 5.85 1.35
CA PHE A 95 5.96 7.19 1.87
C PHE A 95 4.80 7.71 2.73
N ASN A 96 3.55 7.52 2.29
CA ASN A 96 2.39 7.96 3.06
C ASN A 96 2.25 7.18 4.37
N ARG A 97 2.52 5.86 4.35
CA ARG A 97 2.52 4.99 5.55
C ARG A 97 3.59 5.44 6.57
N ILE A 98 4.84 5.60 6.14
CA ILE A 98 5.93 6.04 7.03
C ILE A 98 5.71 7.48 7.54
N LYS A 99 5.14 8.36 6.72
CA LYS A 99 4.76 9.72 7.15
C LYS A 99 3.67 9.69 8.23
N ALA A 100 2.68 8.80 8.10
CA ALA A 100 1.65 8.62 9.13
C ALA A 100 2.27 8.15 10.46
N LEU A 101 3.26 7.25 10.42
CA LEU A 101 4.02 6.85 11.60
C LEU A 101 4.76 8.03 12.26
N CYS A 102 5.39 8.89 11.46
CA CYS A 102 6.08 10.08 11.97
C CYS A 102 5.13 11.10 12.62
N ILE A 103 3.88 11.21 12.14
CA ILE A 103 2.87 12.13 12.68
C ILE A 103 2.24 11.57 13.97
N ASN A 104 2.13 10.24 14.08
CA ASN A 104 1.52 9.59 15.23
C ASN A 104 2.35 9.83 16.51
N LYS A 105 1.78 10.54 17.48
CA LYS A 105 2.44 10.85 18.77
C LYS A 105 2.70 9.63 19.65
N ALA A 106 1.95 8.55 19.45
CA ALA A 106 2.19 7.29 20.17
C ALA A 106 3.42 6.53 19.63
N ARG A 107 3.94 6.92 18.47
CA ARG A 107 5.09 6.28 17.84
C ARG A 107 6.34 7.16 18.00
N ARG A 108 7.45 6.54 18.39
CA ARG A 108 8.75 7.19 18.57
C ARG A 108 9.56 7.24 17.27
N PHE A 109 8.98 7.88 16.24
CA PHE A 109 9.58 8.06 14.92
C PHE A 109 9.92 9.53 14.72
N TYR A 110 11.19 9.84 14.48
CA TYR A 110 11.69 11.21 14.32
C TYR A 110 12.29 11.43 12.94
N VAL A 111 11.95 12.56 12.31
CA VAL A 111 12.50 12.95 11.01
C VAL A 111 13.66 13.90 11.23
N PHE A 112 14.86 13.50 10.82
CA PHE A 112 16.05 14.33 10.88
C PHE A 112 16.41 14.88 9.50
N ALA A 113 16.43 16.22 9.40
CA ALA A 113 16.69 16.96 8.17
C ALA A 113 18.20 17.00 7.84
N ASN A 114 18.79 15.83 7.59
CA ASN A 114 20.23 15.65 7.36
C ASN A 114 20.77 16.43 6.15
N GLU A 115 19.94 16.66 5.13
CA GLU A 115 20.36 17.44 3.96
C GLU A 115 20.49 18.93 4.31
N GLN A 116 19.67 19.46 5.21
CA GLN A 116 19.71 20.86 5.61
C GLN A 116 20.62 21.08 6.83
N HIS A 117 21.15 20.04 7.46
CA HIS A 117 22.02 20.16 8.63
C HIS A 117 23.49 20.32 8.24
N ARG A 118 24.16 21.34 8.78
CA ARG A 118 25.54 21.73 8.43
C ARG A 118 26.54 20.57 8.53
N ASP A 119 26.52 19.83 9.63
CA ASP A 119 27.54 18.79 9.90
C ASP A 119 27.26 17.45 9.24
N THR A 120 26.03 17.20 8.78
CA THR A 120 25.65 15.94 8.15
C THR A 120 25.45 16.05 6.64
N TYR A 121 25.50 17.26 6.09
CA TYR A 121 25.34 17.49 4.66
C TYR A 121 26.53 16.94 3.87
N VAL A 122 26.22 16.20 2.81
CA VAL A 122 27.20 15.56 1.95
C VAL A 122 27.11 16.08 0.52
N LYS A 123 28.25 16.47 -0.05
CA LYS A 123 28.39 16.86 -1.47
C LYS A 123 28.62 15.65 -2.37
N ASP A 124 28.17 15.74 -3.60
CA ASP A 124 28.41 14.73 -4.63
C ASP A 124 29.90 14.64 -4.97
N MET A 125 30.44 13.42 -5.03
CA MET A 125 31.84 13.18 -5.43
C MET A 125 31.93 12.78 -6.91
N VAL A 126 33.08 13.06 -7.53
CA VAL A 126 33.30 12.73 -8.95
C VAL A 126 33.33 11.21 -9.11
N GLY A 127 32.49 10.68 -10.00
CA GLY A 127 32.40 9.24 -10.28
C GLY A 127 31.53 8.44 -9.30
N GLU A 128 30.91 9.09 -8.32
CA GLU A 128 30.01 8.45 -7.36
C GLU A 128 28.58 8.34 -7.95
N SER A 129 27.90 7.22 -7.71
CA SER A 129 26.49 7.07 -8.07
C SER A 129 25.58 7.83 -7.10
N SER A 130 24.35 8.13 -7.53
CA SER A 130 23.37 8.74 -6.61
C SER A 130 23.05 7.85 -5.40
N ASN A 131 23.14 6.53 -5.55
CA ASN A 131 22.90 5.58 -4.47
C ASN A 131 24.05 5.63 -3.46
N ASP A 132 25.29 5.53 -3.93
CA ASP A 132 26.49 5.59 -3.09
C ASP A 132 26.55 6.90 -2.27
N ARG A 133 26.17 8.02 -2.89
CA ARG A 133 26.08 9.32 -2.22
C ARG A 133 25.05 9.32 -1.09
N ASN A 134 23.87 8.72 -1.32
CA ASN A 134 22.83 8.63 -0.30
C ASN A 134 23.26 7.71 0.85
N ASP A 135 23.84 6.55 0.55
CA ASP A 135 24.41 5.63 1.54
C ASP A 135 25.47 6.32 2.40
N ARG A 136 26.33 7.12 1.78
CA ARG A 136 27.32 7.93 2.49
C ARG A 136 26.68 9.01 3.37
N ALA A 137 25.64 9.69 2.89
CA ALA A 137 24.89 10.66 3.70
C ALA A 137 24.24 9.99 4.93
N ILE A 138 23.73 8.76 4.78
CA ILE A 138 23.17 7.98 5.88
C ILE A 138 24.26 7.63 6.91
N ARG A 139 25.43 7.13 6.46
CA ARG A 139 26.58 6.82 7.34
C ARG A 139 27.12 8.04 8.07
N VAL A 140 27.23 9.19 7.39
CA VAL A 140 27.65 10.47 8.02
C VAL A 140 26.66 10.90 9.10
N ALA A 141 25.35 10.80 8.84
CA ALA A 141 24.34 11.11 9.84
C ALA A 141 24.39 10.14 11.04
N ALA A 142 24.55 8.84 10.80
CA ALA A 142 24.69 7.85 11.87
C ALA A 142 25.94 8.11 12.75
N ARG A 143 27.07 8.47 12.13
CA ARG A 143 28.28 8.90 12.84
C ARG A 143 28.02 10.12 13.70
N TRP A 144 27.39 11.14 13.12
CA TRP A 144 27.07 12.37 13.82
C TRP A 144 26.18 12.10 15.04
N TYR A 145 25.14 11.26 14.90
CA TYR A 145 24.29 10.86 16.02
C TYR A 145 25.09 10.14 17.12
N GLN A 146 25.98 9.20 16.76
CA GLN A 146 26.79 8.50 17.75
C GLN A 146 27.75 9.43 18.49
N SER A 147 28.39 10.37 17.78
CA SER A 147 29.27 11.37 18.39
C SER A 147 28.50 12.41 19.23
N HIS A 148 27.31 12.79 18.80
CA HIS A 148 26.48 13.81 19.46
C HIS A 148 25.84 13.30 20.76
N LEU A 149 25.40 12.03 20.78
CA LEU A 149 24.78 11.41 21.96
C LEU A 149 25.79 10.76 22.92
N GLY A 150 27.05 10.65 22.49
CA GLY A 150 28.12 10.00 23.26
C GLY A 150 27.86 8.51 23.47
N GLU A 151 28.47 7.94 24.51
CA GLU A 151 28.35 6.51 24.85
C GLU A 151 27.05 6.16 25.60
N SER A 152 26.25 7.16 25.93
CA SER A 152 25.02 6.99 26.71
C SER A 152 23.94 6.21 25.96
N VAL A 153 23.94 6.28 24.63
CA VAL A 153 22.99 5.59 23.75
C VAL A 153 23.73 5.00 22.55
N LYS A 154 23.46 3.73 22.25
CA LYS A 154 23.99 3.08 21.06
C LYS A 154 23.21 3.52 19.82
N VAL A 155 23.90 4.01 18.79
CA VAL A 155 23.28 4.29 17.49
C VAL A 155 23.53 3.10 16.58
N LEU A 156 22.47 2.55 15.99
CA LEU A 156 22.52 1.37 15.15
C LEU A 156 21.99 1.70 13.75
N LEU A 157 22.85 1.56 12.74
CA LEU A 157 22.46 1.65 11.33
C LEU A 157 21.84 0.33 10.88
N ILE A 158 20.57 0.36 10.49
CA ILE A 158 19.87 -0.80 9.93
C ILE A 158 19.87 -0.69 8.42
N THR A 159 20.58 -1.60 7.77
CA THR A 159 20.66 -1.69 6.30
C THR A 159 20.73 -3.15 5.84
N ASN A 160 20.02 -3.47 4.76
CA ASN A 160 20.14 -4.75 4.07
C ASN A 160 21.12 -4.70 2.89
N ASP A 161 21.70 -3.54 2.59
CA ASP A 161 22.77 -3.40 1.62
C ASP A 161 24.10 -3.88 2.22
N ARG A 162 24.68 -4.92 1.59
CA ARG A 162 25.91 -5.56 2.06
C ARG A 162 27.12 -4.62 1.99
N ASP A 163 27.19 -3.80 0.95
CA ASP A 163 28.29 -2.85 0.74
C ASP A 163 28.18 -1.68 1.72
N ASN A 164 26.96 -1.16 1.95
CA ASN A 164 26.74 -0.11 2.93
C ASN A 164 27.07 -0.59 4.36
N LYS A 165 26.64 -1.82 4.72
CA LYS A 165 27.01 -2.46 6.00
C LYS A 165 28.52 -2.60 6.15
N ARG A 166 29.22 -3.13 5.14
CA ARG A 166 30.68 -3.31 5.18
C ARG A 166 31.39 -1.96 5.40
N LYS A 167 31.07 -0.95 4.59
CA LYS A 167 31.65 0.40 4.69
C LYS A 167 31.36 1.05 6.05
N ALA A 168 30.16 0.84 6.61
CA ALA A 168 29.81 1.37 7.92
C ALA A 168 30.67 0.77 9.05
N ILE A 169 30.90 -0.56 9.00
CA ILE A 169 31.76 -1.25 9.99
C ILE A 169 33.21 -0.80 9.88
N GLU A 170 33.75 -0.69 8.66
CA GLU A 170 35.11 -0.17 8.40
C GLU A 170 35.29 1.26 8.95
N GLU A 171 34.22 2.05 8.95
CA GLU A 171 34.16 3.41 9.48
C GLU A 171 33.88 3.49 11.00
N GLY A 172 33.82 2.35 11.70
CA GLY A 172 33.61 2.26 13.14
C GLY A 172 32.17 2.47 13.59
N LEU A 173 31.18 2.34 12.70
CA LEU A 173 29.75 2.44 13.03
C LEU A 173 29.17 1.08 13.37
N ASN A 174 28.20 1.05 14.29
CA ASN A 174 27.39 -0.14 14.51
C ASN A 174 26.39 -0.27 13.35
N ALA A 175 26.50 -1.34 12.56
CA ALA A 175 25.60 -1.61 11.45
C ALA A 175 25.13 -3.07 11.45
N GLU A 176 23.82 -3.27 11.32
CA GLU A 176 23.19 -4.59 11.31
C GLU A 176 22.19 -4.73 10.17
N THR A 177 21.94 -5.97 9.75
CA THR A 177 20.83 -6.28 8.84
C THR A 177 19.53 -6.32 9.63
N VAL A 178 18.40 -6.11 8.96
CA VAL A 178 17.08 -6.17 9.59
C VAL A 178 16.88 -7.51 10.30
N GLU A 179 17.25 -8.60 9.64
CA GLU A 179 17.13 -9.94 10.20
C GLU A 179 17.99 -10.14 11.47
N SER A 180 19.24 -9.66 11.47
CA SER A 180 20.13 -9.71 12.65
C SER A 180 19.52 -8.95 13.82
N TYR A 181 19.04 -7.73 13.55
CA TYR A 181 18.43 -6.87 14.56
C TYR A 181 17.18 -7.52 15.16
N VAL A 182 16.27 -8.04 14.34
CA VAL A 182 15.04 -8.68 14.82
C VAL A 182 15.34 -9.93 15.65
N ARG A 183 16.36 -10.72 15.29
CA ARG A 183 16.81 -11.85 16.13
C ARG A 183 17.29 -11.39 17.50
N SER A 184 17.95 -10.23 17.59
CA SER A 184 18.43 -9.66 18.85
C SER A 184 17.32 -9.21 19.80
N LEU A 185 16.11 -8.92 19.27
CA LEU A 185 14.94 -8.52 20.08
C LEU A 185 14.31 -9.69 20.84
N ALA A 186 14.77 -10.93 20.62
CA ALA A 186 14.25 -12.15 21.26
C ALA A 186 12.73 -12.37 21.11
N GLN A 187 12.12 -11.77 20.08
CA GLN A 187 10.70 -11.95 19.74
C GLN A 187 10.58 -12.74 18.43
N PRO A 188 10.41 -14.07 18.48
CA PRO A 188 10.45 -14.92 17.29
C PRO A 188 9.36 -14.60 16.26
N GLY A 189 8.19 -14.11 16.70
CA GLY A 189 7.08 -13.76 15.82
C GLY A 189 7.36 -12.56 14.90
N LEU A 190 8.34 -11.70 15.22
CA LEU A 190 8.72 -10.58 14.36
C LEU A 190 9.50 -11.03 13.12
N LEU A 191 10.14 -12.20 13.17
CA LEU A 191 10.93 -12.66 12.03
C LEU A 191 10.08 -13.08 10.83
N ASP A 192 8.80 -13.38 11.06
CA ASP A 192 7.84 -13.71 10.00
C ASP A 192 7.33 -12.43 9.28
N LEU A 193 7.53 -11.25 9.87
CA LEU A 193 7.30 -9.94 9.24
C LEU A 193 8.46 -9.51 8.34
N VAL A 194 9.61 -10.18 8.44
CA VAL A 194 10.82 -9.78 7.70
C VAL A 194 10.72 -10.29 6.27
N VAL A 195 10.72 -9.38 5.31
CA VAL A 195 10.84 -9.72 3.89
C VAL A 195 12.25 -10.25 3.63
N VAL A 196 12.37 -11.53 3.27
CA VAL A 196 13.63 -12.15 2.90
C VAL A 196 13.79 -12.05 1.38
N PRO A 197 14.83 -11.37 0.86
CA PRO A 197 15.10 -11.39 -0.57
C PRO A 197 15.34 -12.82 -1.05
N THR A 198 14.88 -13.14 -2.25
CA THR A 198 15.07 -14.44 -2.92
C THR A 198 16.55 -14.63 -3.35
N SER A 199 17.50 -14.57 -2.42
CA SER A 199 18.88 -14.92 -2.69
C SER A 199 19.04 -16.43 -2.57
N GLY A 200 19.01 -17.12 -3.73
CA GLY A 200 19.67 -18.41 -4.01
C GLY A 200 19.39 -19.59 -3.06
N ASP A 201 18.80 -20.66 -3.62
CA ASP A 201 18.74 -22.01 -3.03
C ASP A 201 17.93 -22.18 -1.75
N VAL A 202 16.61 -22.11 -1.87
CA VAL A 202 15.74 -22.95 -1.04
C VAL A 202 14.92 -23.84 -1.97
N SER A 203 15.43 -25.04 -2.20
CA SER A 203 14.71 -26.13 -2.85
C SER A 203 13.61 -26.60 -1.90
N MET A 204 12.35 -26.28 -2.22
CA MET A 204 11.32 -27.28 -1.99
C MET A 204 11.48 -28.28 -3.13
N GLU A 205 11.68 -29.55 -2.77
CA GLU A 205 11.14 -30.61 -3.60
C GLU A 205 9.64 -30.33 -3.65
N ASP A 206 9.14 -30.01 -4.84
CA ASP A 206 7.71 -30.03 -5.09
C ASP A 206 7.24 -31.41 -4.59
N VAL A 207 6.43 -31.42 -3.54
CA VAL A 207 5.80 -32.65 -3.08
C VAL A 207 4.90 -33.06 -4.24
N ASP A 208 5.32 -34.13 -4.92
CA ASP A 208 4.82 -34.71 -6.18
C ASP A 208 5.45 -34.26 -7.53
N ASP A 209 6.78 -34.16 -7.64
CA ASP A 209 7.41 -34.54 -8.92
C ASP A 209 8.81 -35.19 -8.76
N HIS A 210 8.86 -36.53 -8.76
CA HIS A 210 10.08 -37.33 -8.65
C HIS A 210 10.94 -37.39 -9.93
N ARG A 211 11.05 -36.31 -10.69
CA ARG A 211 11.94 -36.24 -11.86
C ARG A 211 13.03 -35.17 -11.70
N PRO A 212 14.33 -35.53 -11.80
CA PRO A 212 15.43 -34.58 -11.74
C PRO A 212 15.48 -33.77 -13.04
N SER A 213 14.71 -32.68 -13.11
CA SER A 213 14.56 -31.86 -14.30
C SER A 213 15.08 -30.45 -14.03
N LYS A 214 15.99 -29.97 -14.87
CA LYS A 214 16.48 -28.58 -14.90
C LYS A 214 15.32 -27.60 -14.71
N LYS A 215 15.46 -26.65 -13.76
CA LYS A 215 14.45 -25.60 -13.44
C LYS A 215 13.78 -25.07 -14.73
N LYS A 216 12.55 -25.49 -15.00
CA LYS A 216 11.77 -25.09 -16.18
C LYS A 216 11.37 -23.63 -15.99
N VAL A 217 11.74 -22.76 -16.92
CA VAL A 217 11.30 -21.36 -16.91
C VAL A 217 9.79 -21.35 -17.11
N ILE A 218 9.04 -20.94 -16.09
CA ILE A 218 7.56 -20.96 -16.11
C ILE A 218 7.02 -19.72 -16.82
N TYR A 219 7.67 -18.57 -16.61
CA TYR A 219 7.20 -17.30 -17.15
C TYR A 219 8.28 -16.56 -17.94
N ASN A 220 7.85 -15.77 -18.91
CA ASN A 220 8.74 -14.91 -19.69
C ASN A 220 9.19 -13.69 -18.88
N GLU A 221 10.42 -13.22 -19.12
CA GLU A 221 10.89 -11.95 -18.56
C GLU A 221 10.03 -10.78 -19.06
N HIS A 222 9.75 -9.83 -18.16
CA HIS A 222 9.04 -8.62 -18.54
C HIS A 222 9.96 -7.71 -19.35
N LYS A 223 9.43 -7.14 -20.44
CA LYS A 223 10.17 -6.20 -21.27
C LYS A 223 10.56 -4.95 -20.47
N PRO A 224 11.74 -4.35 -20.72
CA PRO A 224 12.13 -3.13 -20.05
C PRO A 224 11.16 -1.98 -20.39
N MET A 225 10.95 -1.07 -19.45
CA MET A 225 10.00 0.04 -19.60
C MET A 225 10.26 0.91 -20.84
N SER A 226 11.51 1.01 -21.30
CA SER A 226 11.87 1.71 -22.54
C SER A 226 11.26 1.03 -23.79
N GLU A 227 11.34 -0.29 -23.88
CA GLU A 227 10.75 -1.09 -24.96
C GLU A 227 9.23 -1.06 -24.89
N ILE A 228 8.65 -1.21 -23.68
CA ILE A 228 7.20 -1.08 -23.48
C ILE A 228 6.72 0.30 -23.96
N THR A 229 7.40 1.38 -23.55
CA THR A 229 7.04 2.74 -23.95
C THR A 229 7.15 2.94 -25.46
N SER A 230 8.17 2.36 -26.10
CA SER A 230 8.32 2.41 -27.55
C SER A 230 7.22 1.62 -28.26
N GLY A 231 6.93 0.41 -27.79
CA GLY A 231 5.88 -0.45 -28.35
C GLY A 231 4.49 0.15 -28.22
N LEU A 232 4.18 0.84 -27.11
CA LEU A 232 2.94 1.60 -26.94
C LEU A 232 2.82 2.75 -27.95
N ARG A 233 3.92 3.48 -28.22
CA ARG A 233 3.93 4.57 -29.22
C ARG A 233 3.79 4.07 -30.66
N CYS A 234 4.39 2.92 -30.96
CA CYS A 234 4.32 2.30 -32.26
C CYS A 234 3.01 1.50 -32.49
N GLY A 235 2.14 1.40 -31.49
CA GLY A 235 0.89 0.63 -31.57
C GLY A 235 1.07 -0.88 -31.57
N ILE A 236 2.25 -1.37 -31.16
CA ILE A 236 2.56 -2.81 -31.03
C ILE A 236 1.99 -3.36 -29.73
N TYR A 237 2.05 -2.55 -28.67
CA TYR A 237 1.49 -2.90 -27.36
C TYR A 237 0.26 -2.06 -27.06
N HIS A 238 -0.64 -2.65 -26.28
CA HIS A 238 -1.87 -2.06 -25.83
C HIS A 238 -1.86 -2.02 -24.30
N GLN A 239 -2.01 -0.81 -23.74
CA GLN A 239 -2.09 -0.62 -22.30
C GLN A 239 -3.54 -0.74 -21.83
N GLY A 240 -3.74 -1.34 -20.66
CA GLY A 240 -5.04 -1.40 -19.99
C GLY A 240 -4.94 -1.91 -18.56
N LYS A 241 -6.06 -1.81 -17.82
CA LYS A 241 -6.19 -2.41 -16.48
C LYS A 241 -6.63 -3.87 -16.62
N LEU A 242 -5.87 -4.79 -16.04
CA LEU A 242 -6.20 -6.21 -16.00
C LEU A 242 -7.36 -6.45 -15.03
N ARG A 243 -8.38 -7.18 -15.46
CA ARG A 243 -9.48 -7.66 -14.64
C ARG A 243 -9.50 -9.19 -14.71
N VAL A 244 -9.18 -9.86 -13.61
CA VAL A 244 -9.16 -11.32 -13.54
C VAL A 244 -10.57 -11.83 -13.27
N ASN A 245 -10.96 -12.92 -13.92
CA ASN A 245 -12.25 -13.56 -13.72
C ASN A 245 -12.32 -14.15 -12.29
N ARG A 246 -13.42 -13.88 -11.58
CA ARG A 246 -13.65 -14.35 -10.20
C ARG A 246 -13.72 -15.87 -10.07
N TYR A 247 -14.17 -16.55 -11.12
CA TYR A 247 -14.37 -18.00 -11.13
C TYR A 247 -13.22 -18.75 -11.78
N ASN A 248 -12.46 -18.09 -12.65
CA ASN A 248 -11.28 -18.66 -13.31
C ASN A 248 -10.07 -17.71 -13.16
N PRO A 249 -9.14 -17.98 -12.24
CA PRO A 249 -7.96 -17.13 -12.03
C PRO A 249 -6.98 -17.14 -13.22
N PHE A 250 -7.16 -18.04 -14.19
CA PHE A 250 -6.35 -18.14 -15.41
C PHE A 250 -7.00 -17.50 -16.64
N GLU A 251 -8.12 -16.80 -16.45
CA GLU A 251 -8.76 -15.98 -17.47
C GLU A 251 -8.87 -14.54 -16.98
N ALA A 252 -8.44 -13.60 -17.82
CA ALA A 252 -8.49 -12.18 -17.52
C ALA A 252 -8.83 -11.35 -18.76
N TYR A 253 -9.29 -10.13 -18.51
CA TYR A 253 -9.73 -9.17 -19.51
C TYR A 253 -8.94 -7.88 -19.35
N VAL A 254 -8.48 -7.29 -20.46
CA VAL A 254 -7.79 -6.01 -20.48
C VAL A 254 -8.54 -5.06 -21.41
N GLY A 255 -9.22 -4.08 -20.83
CA GLY A 255 -9.81 -3.00 -21.61
C GLY A 255 -8.72 -2.08 -22.15
N SER A 256 -8.64 -1.90 -23.47
CA SER A 256 -7.72 -0.95 -24.09
C SER A 256 -8.44 0.11 -24.90
N GLU A 257 -8.20 1.39 -24.57
CA GLU A 257 -8.72 2.54 -25.32
C GLU A 257 -8.27 2.52 -26.79
N SER A 258 -7.12 1.93 -27.09
CA SER A 258 -6.55 1.87 -28.43
C SER A 258 -7.24 0.86 -29.37
N ILE A 259 -7.91 -0.15 -28.82
CA ILE A 259 -8.63 -1.18 -29.57
C ILE A 259 -10.14 -0.89 -29.55
N GLY A 260 -10.64 -0.24 -28.49
CA GLY A 260 -12.08 -0.02 -28.31
C GLY A 260 -12.84 -1.30 -27.93
N ASP A 261 -12.13 -2.35 -27.51
CA ASP A 261 -12.69 -3.61 -27.02
C ASP A 261 -11.80 -4.19 -25.90
N GLU A 262 -12.30 -5.23 -25.22
CA GLU A 262 -11.53 -5.96 -24.21
C GLU A 262 -10.70 -7.09 -24.84
N ILE A 263 -9.40 -7.10 -24.52
CA ILE A 263 -8.48 -8.18 -24.91
C ILE A 263 -8.59 -9.31 -23.88
N VAL A 264 -8.85 -10.53 -24.35
CA VAL A 264 -8.90 -11.72 -23.50
C VAL A 264 -7.48 -12.28 -23.31
N ILE A 265 -7.13 -12.61 -22.08
CA ILE A 265 -5.85 -13.23 -21.73
C ILE A 265 -6.16 -14.56 -21.05
N ARG A 266 -5.65 -15.65 -21.63
CA ARG A 266 -5.91 -17.02 -21.15
C ARG A 266 -4.61 -17.74 -20.81
N GLY A 267 -4.62 -18.43 -19.69
CA GLY A 267 -3.51 -19.26 -19.22
C GLY A 267 -2.47 -18.47 -18.43
N ARG A 268 -1.86 -19.18 -17.49
CA ARG A 268 -0.82 -18.67 -16.57
C ARG A 268 0.34 -17.99 -17.31
N SER A 269 0.81 -18.60 -18.40
CA SER A 269 1.93 -18.11 -19.21
C SER A 269 1.64 -16.76 -19.87
N ASN A 270 0.41 -16.55 -20.38
CA ASN A 270 0.02 -15.31 -21.05
C ASN A 270 -0.36 -14.21 -20.04
N MET A 271 -0.88 -14.56 -18.87
CA MET A 271 -1.08 -13.60 -17.78
C MET A 271 0.24 -13.09 -17.20
N ASN A 272 1.32 -13.87 -17.33
CA ASN A 272 2.70 -13.49 -17.06
C ASN A 272 2.91 -12.70 -15.76
N ARG A 273 2.62 -13.35 -14.63
CA ARG A 273 2.81 -12.80 -13.27
C ARG A 273 2.03 -11.50 -12.99
N ALA A 274 0.91 -11.25 -13.67
CA ALA A 274 0.05 -10.10 -13.44
C ALA A 274 -1.04 -10.39 -12.39
N PHE A 275 -1.45 -9.36 -11.64
CA PHE A 275 -2.51 -9.41 -10.62
C PHE A 275 -3.75 -8.63 -11.06
N ASP A 276 -4.90 -8.94 -10.45
CA ASP A 276 -6.11 -8.15 -10.63
C ASP A 276 -5.88 -6.66 -10.33
N GLY A 277 -6.29 -5.82 -11.27
CA GLY A 277 -6.13 -4.38 -11.22
C GLY A 277 -4.76 -3.84 -11.61
N ASP A 278 -3.78 -4.68 -11.95
CA ASP A 278 -2.50 -4.24 -12.52
C ASP A 278 -2.73 -3.47 -13.83
N ILE A 279 -1.90 -2.45 -14.08
CA ILE A 279 -1.82 -1.82 -15.40
C ILE A 279 -0.75 -2.54 -16.20
N VAL A 280 -1.17 -3.20 -17.28
CA VAL A 280 -0.35 -4.11 -18.08
C VAL A 280 -0.16 -3.59 -19.50
N ALA A 281 0.95 -3.99 -20.12
CA ALA A 281 1.18 -3.86 -21.56
C ALA A 281 0.94 -5.21 -22.23
N VAL A 282 0.01 -5.26 -23.17
CA VAL A 282 -0.44 -6.49 -23.84
C VAL A 282 -0.06 -6.45 -25.31
N GLU A 283 0.45 -7.57 -25.83
CA GLU A 283 0.64 -7.81 -27.25
C GLU A 283 -0.49 -8.72 -27.75
N LEU A 284 -1.09 -8.38 -28.88
CA LEU A 284 -2.11 -9.22 -29.51
C LEU A 284 -1.46 -10.47 -30.10
N LEU A 285 -2.09 -11.62 -29.87
CA LEU A 285 -1.70 -12.86 -30.53
C LEU A 285 -2.17 -12.84 -31.99
N PRO A 286 -1.58 -13.67 -32.87
CA PRO A 286 -2.08 -13.91 -34.21
C PRO A 286 -3.58 -14.31 -34.21
N GLN A 287 -4.34 -13.87 -35.24
CA GLN A 287 -5.80 -14.05 -35.30
C GLN A 287 -6.25 -15.52 -35.31
N ASP A 288 -5.40 -16.43 -35.79
CA ASP A 288 -5.60 -17.88 -35.72
C ASP A 288 -5.73 -18.40 -34.29
N GLN A 289 -5.18 -17.69 -33.31
CA GLN A 289 -5.22 -18.02 -31.88
C GLN A 289 -6.40 -17.35 -31.15
N TRP A 290 -7.27 -16.63 -31.85
CA TRP A 290 -8.39 -15.92 -31.23
C TRP A 290 -9.63 -16.81 -31.05
N HIS A 291 -9.68 -17.98 -31.70
CA HIS A 291 -10.84 -18.88 -31.65
C HIS A 291 -10.97 -19.65 -30.33
N GLU A 292 -12.23 -19.91 -29.94
CA GLU A 292 -12.59 -20.62 -28.71
C GLU A 292 -12.55 -22.15 -28.83
N SER A 293 -12.33 -22.79 -27.67
CA SER A 293 -12.73 -24.18 -27.35
C SER A 293 -11.79 -25.33 -27.74
N LYS A 294 -10.48 -25.14 -27.62
CA LYS A 294 -9.69 -26.18 -26.99
C LYS A 294 -8.91 -25.55 -25.86
N SER A 295 -9.19 -26.02 -24.66
CA SER A 295 -8.28 -25.89 -23.53
C SER A 295 -6.89 -26.25 -24.04
N PHE A 296 -6.04 -25.24 -24.24
CA PHE A 296 -4.61 -25.46 -24.32
C PHE A 296 -4.16 -25.78 -22.89
N ILE A 297 -4.57 -26.96 -22.42
CA ILE A 297 -3.93 -27.64 -21.32
C ILE A 297 -2.56 -28.00 -21.88
N ALA A 298 -1.55 -27.26 -21.47
CA ALA A 298 -0.27 -27.91 -21.30
C ALA A 298 -0.52 -28.99 -20.24
N ASP A 299 -0.10 -30.24 -20.47
CA ASP A 299 -0.30 -31.40 -19.58
C ASP A 299 0.08 -31.16 -18.10
N ASP A 300 0.68 -30.01 -17.73
CA ASP A 300 0.97 -29.56 -16.36
C ASP A 300 -0.21 -28.83 -15.66
N ASP A 301 -1.25 -28.38 -16.37
CA ASP A 301 -2.37 -27.58 -15.80
C ASP A 301 -3.61 -28.44 -15.44
N GLU A 302 -3.69 -29.69 -15.90
CA GLU A 302 -4.81 -30.61 -15.63
C GLU A 302 -4.92 -31.00 -14.14
N GLU A 303 -3.80 -31.09 -13.43
CA GLU A 303 -3.76 -31.47 -12.01
C GLU A 303 -4.32 -30.38 -11.06
N GLU A 304 -4.31 -29.10 -11.45
CA GLU A 304 -4.87 -28.00 -10.63
C GLU A 304 -6.32 -27.65 -11.00
N GLU A 305 -6.84 -28.07 -12.17
CA GLU A 305 -8.27 -27.90 -12.51
C GLU A 305 -9.19 -28.71 -11.59
N GLU A 306 -8.71 -29.83 -11.01
CA GLU A 306 -9.49 -30.61 -10.03
C GLU A 306 -9.68 -29.89 -8.69
N ASP A 307 -8.76 -29.01 -8.29
CA ASP A 307 -8.74 -28.33 -6.99
C ASP A 307 -9.50 -26.97 -7.02
N VAL A 308 -9.82 -26.47 -8.21
CA VAL A 308 -10.64 -25.25 -8.44
C VAL A 308 -12.06 -25.68 -8.81
N HIS A 309 -12.96 -25.76 -7.83
CA HIS A 309 -14.40 -25.94 -8.12
C HIS A 309 -14.92 -24.77 -8.99
N LEU A 310 -14.92 -24.96 -10.31
CA LEU A 310 -15.45 -24.03 -11.30
C LEU A 310 -16.96 -23.91 -11.08
N VAL A 311 -17.38 -22.77 -10.56
CA VAL A 311 -18.80 -22.41 -10.43
C VAL A 311 -19.26 -21.86 -11.79
N PRO A 312 -20.49 -22.14 -12.27
CA PRO A 312 -20.95 -21.64 -13.56
C PRO A 312 -20.77 -20.11 -13.66
N ASN A 313 -20.19 -19.66 -14.78
CA ASN A 313 -19.88 -18.25 -15.04
C ASN A 313 -21.09 -17.34 -14.75
N SER A 314 -20.91 -16.37 -13.83
CA SER A 314 -21.91 -15.32 -13.60
C SER A 314 -21.89 -14.28 -14.72
N ALA A 315 -23.05 -13.72 -15.06
CA ALA A 315 -23.19 -12.66 -16.07
C ALA A 315 -22.44 -11.36 -15.70
N ASP A 316 -22.20 -11.12 -14.41
CA ASP A 316 -21.50 -9.92 -13.91
C ASP A 316 -20.00 -9.89 -14.26
N ASP A 317 -19.39 -11.05 -14.51
CA ASP A 317 -17.95 -11.17 -14.83
C ASP A 317 -17.66 -11.25 -16.33
N ALA A 318 -18.70 -11.26 -17.18
CA ALA A 318 -18.57 -11.27 -18.62
C ALA A 318 -17.81 -10.04 -19.15
N PRO A 319 -17.18 -10.13 -20.33
CA PRO A 319 -16.52 -8.99 -20.94
C PRO A 319 -17.46 -7.81 -21.10
N ARG A 320 -17.02 -6.62 -20.69
CA ARG A 320 -17.82 -5.40 -20.81
C ARG A 320 -17.85 -5.00 -22.27
N ASN A 321 -19.00 -5.19 -22.92
CA ASN A 321 -19.20 -4.75 -24.30
C ASN A 321 -19.31 -3.21 -24.32
N THR A 322 -18.35 -2.52 -24.93
CA THR A 322 -18.32 -1.05 -24.97
C THR A 322 -19.10 -0.44 -26.13
N ASN A 323 -19.79 -1.24 -26.95
CA ASN A 323 -20.60 -0.73 -28.06
C ASN A 323 -22.06 -0.49 -27.67
N SER A 324 -22.33 0.66 -27.04
CA SER A 324 -23.67 1.26 -27.02
C SER A 324 -23.89 2.10 -28.28
N THR A 325 -24.28 1.44 -29.37
CA THR A 325 -24.99 2.09 -30.48
C THR A 325 -26.18 1.24 -30.89
N GLN A 326 -27.34 1.91 -30.96
CA GLN A 326 -28.67 1.37 -31.19
C GLN A 326 -28.76 0.44 -32.40
N SER A 327 -29.54 -0.60 -32.20
CA SER A 327 -30.04 -1.58 -33.16
C SER A 327 -30.58 -0.93 -34.43
N THR A 328 -30.18 -1.46 -35.59
CA THR A 328 -31.08 -1.51 -36.75
C THR A 328 -31.07 -2.93 -37.29
N VAL A 329 -32.29 -3.49 -37.39
CA VAL A 329 -32.57 -4.86 -37.80
C VAL A 329 -32.22 -5.02 -39.29
N GLY A 330 -31.35 -5.99 -39.60
CA GLY A 330 -30.99 -6.34 -40.98
C GLY A 330 -30.22 -7.66 -41.03
N SER A 331 -30.86 -8.68 -41.59
CA SER A 331 -30.43 -10.07 -41.64
C SER A 331 -29.09 -10.32 -42.35
N SER A 332 -28.14 -10.92 -41.64
CA SER A 332 -27.11 -11.83 -42.17
C SER A 332 -26.47 -12.58 -41.00
N ALA A 333 -26.12 -13.86 -41.21
CA ALA A 333 -25.60 -14.80 -40.21
C ALA A 333 -24.63 -14.19 -39.17
N PRO A 334 -24.64 -14.64 -37.90
CA PRO A 334 -23.74 -14.09 -36.89
C PRO A 334 -22.30 -14.47 -37.25
N SER A 335 -21.55 -13.54 -37.82
CA SER A 335 -20.09 -13.60 -37.75
C SER A 335 -19.76 -13.53 -36.26
N ILE A 336 -19.35 -14.65 -35.66
CA ILE A 336 -18.81 -14.66 -34.31
C ILE A 336 -17.61 -13.71 -34.37
N SER A 337 -17.76 -12.49 -33.83
CA SER A 337 -16.67 -11.54 -33.72
C SER A 337 -15.66 -12.18 -32.77
N SER A 338 -14.62 -12.79 -33.35
CA SER A 338 -13.55 -13.42 -32.58
C SER A 338 -12.91 -12.34 -31.72
N ARG A 339 -13.06 -12.44 -30.40
CA ARG A 339 -12.54 -11.44 -29.47
C ARG A 339 -11.00 -11.44 -29.55
N PRO A 340 -10.35 -10.27 -29.48
CA PRO A 340 -8.90 -10.21 -29.52
C PRO A 340 -8.31 -10.96 -28.32
N VAL A 341 -7.38 -11.88 -28.58
CA VAL A 341 -6.62 -12.60 -27.54
C VAL A 341 -5.21 -12.02 -27.48
N GLY A 342 -4.67 -11.84 -26.28
CA GLY A 342 -3.35 -11.26 -26.07
C GLY A 342 -2.54 -11.91 -24.96
N ARG A 343 -1.29 -11.48 -24.86
CA ARG A 343 -0.35 -11.87 -23.79
C ARG A 343 0.28 -10.65 -23.12
N VAL A 344 0.51 -10.74 -21.82
CA VAL A 344 1.15 -9.68 -21.03
C VAL A 344 2.66 -9.70 -21.28
N MET A 345 3.17 -8.58 -21.80
CA MET A 345 4.61 -8.38 -22.06
C MET A 345 5.34 -7.72 -20.90
N GLY A 346 4.61 -7.01 -20.05
CA GLY A 346 5.15 -6.38 -18.86
C GLY A 346 4.11 -5.59 -18.10
N ILE A 347 4.49 -5.18 -16.90
CA ILE A 347 3.59 -4.55 -15.94
C ILE A 347 4.07 -3.12 -15.73
N ILE A 348 3.23 -2.17 -16.13
CA ILE A 348 3.50 -0.73 -16.10
C ILE A 348 3.31 -0.21 -14.67
N LYS A 349 2.28 -0.69 -13.98
CA LYS A 349 1.98 -0.33 -12.60
C LYS A 349 1.35 -1.50 -11.88
N ARG A 350 1.97 -1.91 -10.77
CA ARG A 350 1.46 -2.92 -9.84
C ARG A 350 0.32 -2.37 -8.99
N ASN A 351 -0.62 -3.24 -8.64
CA ASN A 351 -1.75 -3.00 -7.76
C ASN A 351 -1.77 -4.00 -6.59
N TRP A 352 -0.59 -4.31 -6.05
CA TRP A 352 -0.48 -5.18 -4.88
C TRP A 352 -1.02 -4.52 -3.62
N ASN A 353 -1.82 -5.28 -2.89
CA ASN A 353 -2.34 -4.92 -1.57
C ASN A 353 -1.97 -6.00 -0.55
N SER A 354 -2.33 -5.78 0.70
CA SER A 354 -2.37 -6.84 1.70
C SER A 354 -3.64 -7.68 1.50
N TYR A 355 -3.50 -9.00 1.45
CA TYR A 355 -4.60 -9.92 1.19
C TYR A 355 -4.98 -10.68 2.45
N CYS A 356 -6.28 -10.86 2.68
CA CYS A 356 -6.81 -11.65 3.78
C CYS A 356 -7.07 -13.09 3.32
N GLY A 357 -6.76 -14.06 4.16
CA GLY A 357 -6.89 -15.47 3.79
C GLY A 357 -6.47 -16.42 4.88
N SER A 358 -6.17 -17.66 4.51
CA SER A 358 -5.76 -18.72 5.43
C SER A 358 -4.69 -19.59 4.78
N LEU A 359 -3.95 -20.33 5.60
CA LEU A 359 -2.97 -21.30 5.08
C LEU A 359 -3.68 -22.52 4.51
N GLN A 360 -3.17 -23.04 3.39
CA GLN A 360 -3.56 -24.34 2.87
C GLN A 360 -3.19 -25.41 3.91
N PRO A 361 -4.10 -26.34 4.26
CA PRO A 361 -3.79 -27.43 5.17
C PRO A 361 -2.59 -28.22 4.67
N MET A 362 -1.60 -28.43 5.53
CA MET A 362 -0.42 -29.22 5.23
C MET A 362 0.02 -30.03 6.45
N PRO A 363 0.66 -31.20 6.27
CA PRO A 363 1.23 -31.95 7.38
C PRO A 363 2.25 -31.11 8.13
N MET A 364 2.24 -31.19 9.46
CA MET A 364 3.21 -30.50 10.29
C MET A 364 4.61 -31.07 10.04
N PRO A 365 5.64 -30.23 9.79
CA PRO A 365 7.01 -30.69 9.69
C PRO A 365 7.45 -31.43 10.96
N ALA A 366 8.21 -32.50 10.81
CA ALA A 366 8.77 -33.23 11.96
C ALA A 366 9.87 -32.38 12.63
N GLY A 367 9.53 -31.73 13.75
CA GLY A 367 10.45 -30.91 14.55
C GLY A 367 9.87 -29.54 14.89
N SER A 368 9.78 -29.23 16.19
CA SER A 368 9.27 -27.94 16.65
C SER A 368 10.30 -26.83 16.37
N GLY A 369 9.90 -25.77 15.66
CA GLY A 369 10.70 -24.54 15.47
C GLY A 369 11.46 -24.40 14.14
N GLY A 370 11.26 -25.30 13.17
CA GLY A 370 11.80 -25.13 11.81
C GLY A 370 11.08 -24.04 11.02
N VAL A 371 11.77 -23.40 10.06
CA VAL A 371 11.13 -22.52 9.07
C VAL A 371 10.29 -23.39 8.14
N ALA A 372 8.97 -23.19 8.16
CA ALA A 372 8.05 -23.85 7.25
C ALA A 372 7.74 -22.94 6.06
N HIS A 373 7.65 -23.54 4.88
CA HIS A 373 7.14 -22.89 3.68
C HIS A 373 5.68 -23.31 3.50
N ALA A 374 4.76 -22.36 3.60
CA ALA A 374 3.33 -22.62 3.49
C ALA A 374 2.74 -21.87 2.29
N LEU A 375 1.65 -22.41 1.73
CA LEU A 375 0.86 -21.72 0.73
C LEU A 375 -0.30 -20.99 1.42
N PHE A 376 -0.35 -19.68 1.26
CA PHE A 376 -1.45 -18.84 1.65
C PHE A 376 -2.51 -18.81 0.55
N VAL A 377 -3.75 -19.05 0.92
CA VAL A 377 -4.92 -19.00 0.06
C VAL A 377 -5.70 -17.72 0.41
N SER A 378 -5.69 -16.77 -0.53
CA SER A 378 -6.49 -15.55 -0.44
C SER A 378 -7.98 -15.88 -0.43
N LYS A 379 -8.77 -15.09 0.29
CA LYS A 379 -10.23 -15.19 0.27
C LYS A 379 -10.80 -14.69 -1.06
N ASP A 380 -10.18 -13.68 -1.66
CA ASP A 380 -10.39 -13.32 -3.07
C ASP A 380 -9.75 -14.37 -4.00
N ARG A 381 -10.59 -15.12 -4.71
CA ARG A 381 -10.19 -16.20 -5.65
C ARG A 381 -9.47 -15.70 -6.90
N ARG A 382 -9.52 -14.39 -7.19
CA ARG A 382 -8.78 -13.79 -8.31
C ARG A 382 -7.28 -13.71 -8.04
N VAL A 383 -6.89 -13.85 -6.77
CA VAL A 383 -5.50 -13.78 -6.34
C VAL A 383 -4.92 -15.20 -6.29
N PRO A 384 -3.78 -15.46 -6.96
CA PRO A 384 -3.13 -16.77 -6.89
C PRO A 384 -2.67 -17.09 -5.47
N LYS A 385 -2.48 -18.37 -5.15
CA LYS A 385 -1.87 -18.79 -3.88
C LYS A 385 -0.51 -18.11 -3.71
N ILE A 386 -0.18 -17.67 -2.50
CA ILE A 386 1.06 -16.93 -2.20
C ILE A 386 1.95 -17.82 -1.32
N ARG A 387 3.22 -17.99 -1.68
CA ARG A 387 4.18 -18.70 -0.83
C ARG A 387 4.65 -17.78 0.28
N ILE A 388 4.54 -18.23 1.53
CA ILE A 388 5.08 -17.55 2.70
C ILE A 388 6.06 -18.44 3.46
N GLN A 389 7.00 -17.81 4.16
CA GLN A 389 7.89 -18.47 5.12
C GLN A 389 7.44 -18.10 6.53
N THR A 390 7.26 -19.10 7.41
CA THR A 390 6.84 -18.86 8.79
C THR A 390 7.48 -19.86 9.75
N ARG A 391 7.82 -19.40 10.95
CA ARG A 391 8.25 -20.25 12.07
C ARG A 391 7.10 -20.59 13.02
N GLN A 392 5.94 -19.97 12.85
CA GLN A 392 4.79 -20.10 13.74
C GLN A 392 3.63 -20.85 13.07
N LEU A 393 3.92 -21.82 12.18
CA LEU A 393 2.91 -22.57 11.41
C LEU A 393 1.77 -23.08 12.30
N GLU A 394 2.08 -23.70 13.44
CA GLU A 394 1.11 -24.20 14.43
C GLU A 394 0.12 -23.12 14.89
N ASN A 395 0.59 -21.88 15.02
CA ASN A 395 -0.23 -20.76 15.49
C ASN A 395 -1.08 -20.12 14.39
N LEU A 396 -0.74 -20.33 13.12
CA LEU A 396 -1.44 -19.73 11.96
C LEU A 396 -2.43 -20.70 11.31
N VAL A 397 -2.25 -22.01 11.52
CA VAL A 397 -3.22 -23.02 11.07
C VAL A 397 -4.59 -22.70 11.68
N ASN A 398 -5.65 -22.84 10.86
CA ASN A 398 -7.04 -22.53 11.21
C ASN A 398 -7.31 -21.07 11.60
N LYS A 399 -6.44 -20.13 11.23
CA LYS A 399 -6.66 -18.70 11.44
C LYS A 399 -6.78 -17.92 10.14
N ARG A 400 -7.48 -16.80 10.23
CA ARG A 400 -7.47 -15.73 9.23
C ARG A 400 -6.24 -14.85 9.45
N ILE A 401 -5.43 -14.72 8.41
CA ILE A 401 -4.20 -13.94 8.43
C ILE A 401 -4.16 -12.97 7.26
N VAL A 402 -3.33 -11.94 7.40
CA VAL A 402 -3.03 -10.96 6.36
C VAL A 402 -1.63 -11.22 5.83
N VAL A 403 -1.50 -11.31 4.52
CA VAL A 403 -0.22 -11.54 3.80
C VAL A 403 -0.02 -10.43 2.78
N ALA A 404 1.20 -9.92 2.68
CA ALA A 404 1.60 -8.96 1.65
C ALA A 404 2.51 -9.65 0.62
N VAL A 405 2.37 -9.28 -0.65
CA VAL A 405 3.17 -9.84 -1.76
C VAL A 405 4.47 -9.03 -1.90
N ASP A 406 5.59 -9.74 -2.00
CA ASP A 406 6.92 -9.15 -2.08
C ASP A 406 7.48 -9.17 -3.50
N SER A 407 7.44 -10.33 -4.14
CA SER A 407 8.02 -10.55 -5.46
C SER A 407 7.42 -11.77 -6.17
N TRP A 408 7.58 -11.84 -7.48
CA TRP A 408 7.22 -13.02 -8.26
C TRP A 408 8.33 -13.32 -9.26
N ASP A 409 9.11 -14.35 -8.96
CA ASP A 409 10.23 -14.81 -9.78
C ASP A 409 9.75 -15.56 -11.04
N VAL A 410 10.53 -15.48 -12.12
CA VAL A 410 10.23 -16.11 -13.43
C VAL A 410 10.20 -17.63 -13.37
N LEU A 411 10.94 -18.23 -12.43
CA LEU A 411 11.02 -19.68 -12.21
C LEU A 411 9.98 -20.18 -11.21
N SER A 412 9.26 -19.28 -10.52
CA SER A 412 8.39 -19.66 -9.42
C SER A 412 6.93 -19.65 -9.80
N ARG A 413 6.24 -20.78 -9.64
CA ARG A 413 4.80 -20.91 -9.94
C ARG A 413 3.97 -19.91 -9.15
N TYR A 414 4.31 -19.69 -7.88
CA TYR A 414 3.60 -18.82 -6.95
C TYR A 414 4.43 -17.57 -6.59
N PRO A 415 3.77 -16.40 -6.39
CA PRO A 415 4.43 -15.24 -5.81
C PRO A 415 4.92 -15.54 -4.41
N SER A 416 5.99 -14.84 -4.00
CA SER A 416 6.49 -14.86 -2.63
C SER A 416 5.92 -13.67 -1.86
N GLY A 417 5.54 -13.91 -0.62
CA GLY A 417 5.04 -12.89 0.29
C GLY A 417 5.45 -13.17 1.74
N HIS A 418 5.08 -12.25 2.61
CA HIS A 418 5.35 -12.34 4.03
C HIS A 418 4.09 -12.14 4.87
N TYR A 419 4.12 -12.68 6.08
CA TYR A 419 3.04 -12.53 7.04
C TYR A 419 3.03 -11.09 7.58
N VAL A 420 1.86 -10.48 7.71
CA VAL A 420 1.68 -9.14 8.28
C VAL A 420 1.05 -9.22 9.67
N ARG A 421 -0.12 -9.87 9.79
CA ARG A 421 -0.81 -10.02 11.08
C ARG A 421 -1.84 -11.14 11.05
N THR A 422 -2.19 -11.62 12.23
CA THR A 422 -3.34 -12.52 12.46
C THR A 422 -4.57 -11.67 12.76
N ILE A 423 -5.70 -12.05 12.18
CA ILE A 423 -7.01 -11.43 12.43
C ILE A 423 -7.69 -12.20 13.56
N GLY A 424 -7.85 -13.52 13.41
CA GLY A 424 -8.50 -14.39 14.40
C GLY A 424 -8.78 -15.79 13.87
N ASP A 425 -9.62 -16.54 14.57
CA ASP A 425 -9.95 -17.93 14.22
C ASP A 425 -10.97 -18.02 13.08
N ILE A 426 -10.85 -19.03 12.22
CA ILE A 426 -11.79 -19.22 11.11
C ILE A 426 -13.19 -19.56 11.66
N GLY A 427 -14.21 -18.87 11.16
CA GLY A 427 -15.61 -19.08 11.57
C GLY A 427 -16.07 -18.21 12.74
N ASP A 428 -15.16 -17.49 13.39
CA ASP A 428 -15.49 -16.46 14.37
C ASP A 428 -16.15 -15.24 13.68
N LYS A 429 -17.22 -14.71 14.27
CA LYS A 429 -18.06 -13.69 13.64
C LYS A 429 -17.31 -12.36 13.52
N GLU A 430 -16.65 -11.95 14.59
CA GLU A 430 -15.87 -10.72 14.66
C GLU A 430 -14.71 -10.79 13.66
N THR A 431 -14.03 -11.93 13.60
CA THR A 431 -12.94 -12.19 12.65
C THR A 431 -13.40 -12.11 11.19
N GLU A 432 -14.46 -12.81 10.80
CA GLU A 432 -14.96 -12.78 9.42
C GLU A 432 -15.52 -11.39 9.05
N THR A 433 -16.09 -10.67 10.01
CA THR A 433 -16.51 -9.27 9.80
C THR A 433 -15.31 -8.38 9.49
N GLU A 434 -14.22 -8.50 10.25
CA GLU A 434 -12.99 -7.73 10.00
C GLU A 434 -12.37 -8.08 8.64
N VAL A 435 -12.34 -9.36 8.26
CA VAL A 435 -11.85 -9.81 6.93
C VAL A 435 -12.61 -9.09 5.82
N VAL A 436 -13.95 -9.08 5.87
CA VAL A 436 -14.78 -8.41 4.85
C VAL A 436 -14.49 -6.91 4.78
N LEU A 437 -14.29 -6.26 5.93
CA LEU A 437 -13.98 -4.82 5.98
C LEU A 437 -12.62 -4.52 5.34
N ILE A 438 -11.59 -5.35 5.62
CA ILE A 438 -10.26 -5.18 5.03
C ILE A 438 -10.27 -5.42 3.52
N GLU A 439 -10.94 -6.48 3.05
CA GLU A 439 -11.00 -6.81 1.62
C GLU A 439 -11.69 -5.72 0.78
N ASN A 440 -12.62 -4.98 1.39
CA ASN A 440 -13.33 -3.87 0.75
C ASN A 440 -12.67 -2.50 1.00
N ASP A 441 -11.45 -2.47 1.55
CA ASP A 441 -10.70 -1.25 1.87
C ASP A 441 -11.48 -0.28 2.79
N ILE A 442 -12.25 -0.84 3.72
CA ILE A 442 -13.00 -0.08 4.72
C ILE A 442 -12.13 0.09 5.96
N ASN A 443 -11.74 1.34 6.24
CA ASN A 443 -10.91 1.66 7.39
C ASN A 443 -11.72 1.59 8.70
N THR A 444 -11.41 0.60 9.53
CA THR A 444 -12.04 0.37 10.84
C THR A 444 -11.27 0.99 12.01
N ARG A 445 -10.13 1.65 11.75
CA ARG A 445 -9.32 2.23 12.81
C ARG A 445 -10.10 3.37 13.48
N PRO A 446 -9.94 3.54 14.81
CA PRO A 446 -10.53 4.66 15.51
C PRO A 446 -10.01 5.99 14.92
N PHE A 447 -10.85 7.03 14.99
CA PHE A 447 -10.45 8.37 14.60
C PHE A 447 -9.20 8.83 15.37
N SER A 448 -8.31 9.54 14.69
CA SER A 448 -7.08 10.00 15.32
C SER A 448 -7.37 11.04 16.40
N THR A 449 -6.45 11.22 17.34
CA THR A 449 -6.56 12.24 18.37
C THR A 449 -6.64 13.65 17.79
N GLN A 450 -6.05 13.90 16.61
CA GLN A 450 -6.21 15.19 15.93
C GLN A 450 -7.64 15.40 15.45
N VAL A 451 -8.30 14.36 14.92
CA VAL A 451 -9.70 14.42 14.49
C VAL A 451 -10.61 14.59 15.69
N LEU A 452 -10.37 13.85 16.78
CA LEU A 452 -11.16 13.96 18.00
C LEU A 452 -11.00 15.32 18.69
N ALA A 453 -9.81 15.92 18.63
CA ALA A 453 -9.55 17.26 19.19
C ALA A 453 -10.31 18.38 18.47
N CYS A 454 -10.80 18.12 17.25
CA CYS A 454 -11.68 19.05 16.57
C CYS A 454 -13.07 19.09 17.24
N LEU A 455 -13.57 17.97 17.77
CA LEU A 455 -14.93 17.89 18.30
C LEU A 455 -15.22 18.95 19.37
N PRO A 456 -16.44 19.54 19.39
CA PRO A 456 -16.80 20.49 20.43
C PRO A 456 -16.76 19.83 21.81
N PRO A 457 -16.44 20.60 22.87
CA PRO A 457 -16.45 20.06 24.22
C PRO A 457 -17.87 19.61 24.60
N LEU A 458 -17.95 18.48 25.29
CA LEU A 458 -19.20 17.95 25.84
C LEU A 458 -19.39 18.44 27.29
N PRO A 459 -20.62 18.75 27.72
CA PRO A 459 -21.87 18.71 26.95
C PRO A 459 -22.00 19.91 25.99
N TRP A 460 -22.47 19.64 24.77
CA TRP A 460 -22.74 20.69 23.79
C TRP A 460 -24.14 21.28 24.01
N THR A 461 -24.24 22.61 23.97
CA THR A 461 -25.51 23.36 24.04
C THR A 461 -25.47 24.51 23.03
N LEU A 462 -26.64 24.94 22.55
CA LEU A 462 -26.74 26.09 21.64
C LEU A 462 -26.27 27.37 22.34
N SER A 463 -25.34 28.08 21.72
CA SER A 463 -24.83 29.35 22.26
C SER A 463 -25.84 30.49 22.09
N PRO A 464 -25.81 31.53 22.94
CA PRO A 464 -26.62 32.74 22.73
C PRO A 464 -26.35 33.40 21.37
N GLU A 465 -25.12 33.32 20.87
CA GLU A 465 -24.71 33.83 19.56
C GLU A 465 -25.37 33.06 18.41
N ASP A 466 -25.48 31.73 18.51
CA ASP A 466 -26.19 30.91 17.52
C ASP A 466 -27.69 31.21 17.51
N LEU A 467 -28.29 31.48 18.67
CA LEU A 467 -29.69 31.88 18.80
C LEU A 467 -29.97 33.28 18.24
N ALA A 468 -28.99 34.18 18.33
CA ALA A 468 -29.08 35.55 17.81
C ALA A 468 -28.70 35.65 16.32
N ASN A 469 -28.30 34.55 15.68
CA ASN A 469 -27.84 34.55 14.30
C ASN A 469 -29.01 34.84 13.33
N PRO A 470 -28.99 35.97 12.59
CA PRO A 470 -30.09 36.35 11.70
C PRO A 470 -30.24 35.40 10.50
N ASN A 471 -29.21 34.62 10.19
CA ASN A 471 -29.25 33.61 9.15
C ASN A 471 -29.85 32.29 9.62
N ARG A 472 -30.25 32.13 10.89
CA ARG A 472 -30.90 30.93 11.43
C ARG A 472 -32.34 31.24 11.85
N GLN A 473 -33.31 30.55 11.24
CA GLN A 473 -34.70 30.67 11.63
C GLN A 473 -35.04 29.78 12.84
N ASP A 474 -35.63 30.36 13.88
CA ASP A 474 -36.12 29.62 15.04
C ASP A 474 -37.47 28.94 14.74
N LEU A 475 -37.46 27.61 14.75
CA LEU A 475 -38.61 26.76 14.45
C LEU A 475 -38.95 25.79 15.59
N ARG A 476 -38.44 26.04 16.81
CA ARG A 476 -38.65 25.17 17.97
C ARG A 476 -40.11 25.04 18.40
N GLN A 477 -40.97 25.99 18.03
CA GLN A 477 -42.41 25.95 18.25
C GLN A 477 -43.16 24.96 17.36
N VAL A 478 -42.54 24.49 16.27
CA VAL A 478 -43.17 23.57 15.30
C VAL A 478 -43.12 22.14 15.84
N ARG A 479 -44.23 21.40 15.75
CA ARG A 479 -44.27 19.99 16.12
C ARG A 479 -43.57 19.14 15.06
N VAL A 480 -42.40 18.62 15.41
CA VAL A 480 -41.54 17.82 14.55
C VAL A 480 -41.46 16.39 15.09
N PHE A 481 -41.39 15.40 14.20
CA PHE A 481 -41.19 13.98 14.54
C PHE A 481 -40.24 13.33 13.53
N SER A 482 -39.48 12.32 13.95
CA SER A 482 -38.69 11.45 13.06
C SER A 482 -39.35 10.08 12.95
N VAL A 483 -39.09 9.36 11.86
CA VAL A 483 -39.63 8.02 11.61
C VAL A 483 -38.48 7.08 11.27
N ASP A 484 -37.96 6.41 12.30
CA ASP A 484 -36.74 5.61 12.21
C ASP A 484 -36.99 4.13 12.51
N PRO A 485 -36.18 3.21 11.95
CA PRO A 485 -36.20 1.80 12.33
C PRO A 485 -35.90 1.58 13.83
N PRO A 486 -36.41 0.50 14.45
CA PRO A 486 -36.08 0.15 15.82
C PRO A 486 -34.56 0.04 16.03
N GLY A 487 -34.03 0.75 17.04
CA GLY A 487 -32.60 0.74 17.37
C GLY A 487 -31.75 1.77 16.62
N CYS A 488 -32.35 2.65 15.82
CA CYS A 488 -31.67 3.80 15.23
C CYS A 488 -31.03 4.68 16.33
N ARG A 489 -29.76 5.04 16.14
CA ARG A 489 -28.99 5.93 17.04
C ARG A 489 -28.65 7.26 16.40
N ASP A 490 -28.58 7.30 15.07
CA ASP A 490 -28.13 8.43 14.28
C ASP A 490 -29.34 8.95 13.48
N ILE A 491 -30.09 9.88 14.06
CA ILE A 491 -31.30 10.46 13.44
C ILE A 491 -30.87 11.63 12.54
N ASP A 492 -30.93 11.41 11.23
CA ASP A 492 -30.51 12.40 10.23
C ASP A 492 -31.65 13.30 9.74
N ASP A 493 -32.90 12.86 9.85
CA ASP A 493 -34.05 13.58 9.33
C ASP A 493 -35.23 13.66 10.29
N ALA A 494 -36.01 14.74 10.14
CA ALA A 494 -37.23 14.94 10.90
C ALA A 494 -38.24 15.73 10.06
N LEU A 495 -39.52 15.40 10.23
CA LEU A 495 -40.60 15.90 9.40
C LEU A 495 -41.64 16.66 10.24
N HIS A 496 -42.32 17.59 9.58
CA HIS A 496 -43.56 18.15 10.07
C HIS A 496 -44.54 18.42 8.93
N CYS A 497 -45.81 18.45 9.25
CA CYS A 497 -46.88 18.79 8.33
C CYS A 497 -47.94 19.59 9.10
N THR A 498 -48.20 20.83 8.67
CA THR A 498 -49.15 21.75 9.30
C THR A 498 -50.17 22.22 8.26
N LEU A 499 -51.47 22.13 8.57
CA LEU A 499 -52.52 22.69 7.71
C LEU A 499 -52.59 24.21 7.88
N LEU A 500 -52.54 24.94 6.78
CA LEU A 500 -52.61 26.40 6.76
C LEU A 500 -54.07 26.89 6.59
N PRO A 501 -54.40 28.13 7.02
CA PRO A 501 -55.76 28.68 6.92
C PRO A 501 -56.31 28.78 5.49
N ASN A 502 -55.44 28.81 4.48
CA ASN A 502 -55.80 28.85 3.07
C ASN A 502 -56.14 27.46 2.47
N GLY A 503 -56.11 26.39 3.28
CA GLY A 503 -56.38 25.03 2.86
C GLY A 503 -55.17 24.27 2.32
N ASN A 504 -54.00 24.90 2.20
CA ASN A 504 -52.75 24.24 1.81
C ASN A 504 -52.03 23.63 3.02
N PHE A 505 -51.08 22.72 2.77
CA PHE A 505 -50.20 22.18 3.81
C PHE A 505 -48.81 22.80 3.72
N GLU A 506 -48.26 23.19 4.87
CA GLU A 506 -46.84 23.44 5.05
C GLU A 506 -46.18 22.12 5.46
N VAL A 507 -45.33 21.59 4.59
CA VAL A 507 -44.55 20.38 4.84
C VAL A 507 -43.08 20.80 4.88
N GLY A 508 -42.40 20.48 5.98
CA GLY A 508 -40.96 20.71 6.08
C GLY A 508 -40.22 19.44 6.42
N VAL A 509 -39.21 19.15 5.60
CA VAL A 509 -38.21 18.13 5.83
C VAL A 509 -36.98 18.82 6.42
N ARG A 510 -36.56 18.38 7.60
CA ARG A 510 -35.39 18.90 8.30
C ARG A 510 -34.31 17.84 8.24
N ILE A 511 -33.11 18.23 7.81
CA ILE A 511 -31.95 17.35 7.69
C ILE A 511 -30.90 17.83 8.70
N LEU A 512 -30.20 16.89 9.31
CA LEU A 512 -29.13 17.15 10.27
C LEU A 512 -28.08 18.08 9.65
N GLU A 513 -27.82 19.20 10.34
CA GLU A 513 -26.88 20.21 9.88
C GLU A 513 -25.43 19.83 10.26
N GLN A 514 -24.87 18.85 9.54
CA GLN A 514 -23.49 18.39 9.76
C GLN A 514 -22.45 19.50 9.46
N PHE A 515 -22.81 20.47 8.61
CA PHE A 515 -21.93 21.56 8.17
C PHE A 515 -21.58 22.56 9.27
N LEU A 516 -22.45 22.81 10.25
CA LEU A 516 -22.13 23.77 11.31
C LEU A 516 -20.96 23.28 12.15
N LEU A 517 -20.93 21.97 12.46
CA LEU A 517 -19.80 21.37 13.17
C LEU A 517 -18.53 21.61 12.35
N GLN A 518 -18.53 21.24 11.07
CA GLN A 518 -17.36 21.33 10.21
C GLN A 518 -16.86 22.77 10.03
N ILE A 519 -17.73 23.77 9.95
CA ILE A 519 -17.35 25.20 9.87
C ILE A 519 -16.77 25.69 11.21
N LEU A 520 -17.35 25.31 12.35
CA LEU A 520 -16.79 25.61 13.67
C LEU A 520 -15.37 25.01 13.83
N LEU A 521 -15.13 23.81 13.27
CA LEU A 521 -13.79 23.18 13.24
C LEU A 521 -12.77 23.99 12.43
N PHE A 522 -13.18 24.59 11.32
CA PHE A 522 -12.28 25.39 10.48
C PHE A 522 -12.04 26.80 11.03
N SER A 523 -13.05 27.39 11.70
CA SER A 523 -12.94 28.74 12.27
C SER A 523 -12.01 28.83 13.49
N SER A 524 -11.83 27.74 14.23
CA SER A 524 -10.96 27.71 15.43
C SER A 524 -9.47 27.55 15.11
N ASN A 525 -9.11 27.12 13.89
CA ASN A 525 -7.71 26.97 13.45
C ASN A 525 -7.26 27.95 12.36
N LEU A 526 -8.19 28.69 11.74
CA LEU A 526 -7.86 29.78 10.83
C LEU A 526 -8.73 31.01 11.15
N GLN A 527 -8.09 32.19 11.26
CA GLN A 527 -8.74 33.47 10.99
C GLN A 527 -9.11 33.56 9.49
N ALA A 528 -9.96 32.67 9.01
CA ALA A 528 -10.50 32.69 7.66
C ALA A 528 -12.02 32.78 7.76
N ASN A 529 -12.54 33.97 7.45
CA ASN A 529 -13.97 34.20 7.22
C ASN A 529 -14.40 33.39 6.00
N PHE A 530 -14.93 32.19 6.21
CA PHE A 530 -15.69 31.48 5.19
C PHE A 530 -17.15 31.96 5.26
N SER A 531 -17.52 32.90 4.39
CA SER A 531 -18.93 33.12 4.07
C SER A 531 -19.36 32.06 3.07
N CYS A 532 -20.05 31.02 3.52
CA CYS A 532 -20.73 30.11 2.62
C CYS A 532 -22.22 30.45 2.65
N PHE A 533 -22.71 31.02 1.55
CA PHE A 533 -24.14 31.17 1.26
C PHE A 533 -24.68 29.80 0.89
N LEU A 534 -25.63 29.28 1.65
CA LEU A 534 -26.52 28.22 1.19
C LEU A 534 -27.97 28.59 1.53
N SER A 535 -28.81 28.47 0.50
CA SER A 535 -30.20 28.90 0.44
C SER A 535 -31.11 27.97 1.23
N TRP A 536 -32.09 28.61 1.87
CA TRP A 536 -33.23 28.02 2.57
C TRP A 536 -34.24 27.37 1.62
#